data_AF-A0A9D8YIY1-F1
#
_entry.id   AF-A0A9D8YIY1-F1
#
_cell.length_a   1.000
_cell.length_b   1.000
_cell.length_c   1.000
_cell.angle_alpha   90.00
_cell.angle_beta   90.00
_cell.angle_gamma   90.00
#
_symmetry.space_group_name_H-M   'P 1'
#
loop_
_entity.id
_entity.type
_entity.pdbx_description
1 polymer ?
#
loop_
_entity_poly.entity_id
_entity_poly.type
_entity_poly.pdbx_seq_one_letter_code
_entity_poly.pdbx_strand_id
1 'polypeptide(L)'
;MDWNAAIERHRTALKRVLVTLAALAGLGDRQLAAGNRQSERSACDEPDCPRPTADCLTLPRHLHRAVLRLLHPAEAAARRLIIVAAKDIEIPPVSSPHRVRRGEVARAARRSGGKQTAMPLFDPLRRSPDQRCLRASATAMPRISIPGWNVPAPLPVPPSPDDEIDATRLTLRIAALARALDDLPREARRFARWRARGAEPPSPLRGSEARQAPRPERGGYGTRRIWPLRLGRPPGQRLPTSRRPAHTIHQLLDDIHGLAFWALEAPDTS
;
A
#
# COMPACT_ATOMS: atom_id res chain seq x y z
N MET A 1 16.41 -23.97 7.03
CA MET A 1 15.46 -23.15 7.83
C MET A 1 14.05 -23.59 7.47
N ASP A 2 13.20 -23.86 8.47
CA ASP A 2 11.77 -24.11 8.22
C ASP A 2 11.04 -22.79 7.94
N TRP A 3 10.87 -22.49 6.65
CA TRP A 3 10.24 -21.26 6.18
C TRP A 3 8.76 -21.19 6.57
N ASN A 4 8.05 -22.32 6.59
CA ASN A 4 6.63 -22.37 6.92
C ASN A 4 6.40 -22.02 8.40
N ALA A 5 7.21 -22.60 9.29
CA ALA A 5 7.15 -22.26 10.71
C ALA A 5 7.48 -20.78 10.98
N ALA A 6 8.46 -20.23 10.26
CA ALA A 6 8.79 -18.81 10.35
C ALA A 6 7.65 -17.91 9.85
N ILE A 7 7.03 -18.26 8.72
CA ILE A 7 5.90 -17.52 8.15
C ILE A 7 4.72 -17.48 9.12
N GLU A 8 4.31 -18.63 9.66
CA GLU A 8 3.14 -18.72 10.55
C GLU A 8 3.38 -18.02 11.90
N ARG A 9 4.61 -18.09 12.43
CA ARG A 9 5.00 -17.34 13.64
C ARG A 9 4.84 -15.84 13.44
N HIS A 10 5.39 -15.29 12.35
CA HIS A 10 5.31 -13.87 12.06
C HIS A 10 3.90 -13.42 11.68
N ARG A 11 3.15 -14.25 10.96
CA ARG A 11 1.73 -14.03 10.64
C ARG A 11 0.89 -13.90 11.91
N THR A 12 1.06 -14.82 12.86
CA THR A 12 0.34 -14.80 14.14
C THR A 12 0.71 -13.56 14.96
N ALA A 13 2.00 -13.20 15.00
CA ALA A 13 2.44 -11.99 15.69
C ALA A 13 1.85 -10.71 15.07
N LEU A 14 1.80 -10.61 13.74
CA LEU A 14 1.16 -9.48 13.05
C LEU A 14 -0.35 -9.41 13.29
N LYS A 15 -1.04 -10.56 13.35
CA LYS A 15 -2.47 -10.61 13.71
C LYS A 15 -2.72 -10.05 15.12
N ARG A 16 -1.85 -10.35 16.09
CA ARG A 16 -1.96 -9.77 17.45
C ARG A 16 -1.80 -8.24 17.43
N VAL A 17 -0.82 -7.73 16.70
CA VAL A 17 -0.63 -6.28 16.53
C VAL A 17 -1.86 -5.64 15.85
N LEU A 18 -2.44 -6.31 14.86
CA LEU A 18 -3.62 -5.82 14.15
C LEU A 18 -4.83 -5.67 15.08
N VAL A 19 -5.07 -6.63 15.99
CA VAL A 19 -6.12 -6.53 17.01
C VAL A 19 -5.91 -5.30 17.88
N THR A 20 -4.67 -5.05 18.33
CA THR A 20 -4.34 -3.84 19.10
C THR A 20 -4.61 -2.55 18.30
N LEU A 21 -4.27 -2.53 17.00
CA LEU A 21 -4.53 -1.36 16.14
C LEU A 21 -6.01 -1.11 15.89
N ALA A 22 -6.80 -2.18 15.72
CA ALA A 22 -8.24 -2.07 15.58
C ALA A 22 -8.88 -1.52 16.86
N ALA A 23 -8.47 -2.02 18.03
CA ALA A 23 -8.92 -1.50 19.32
C ALA A 23 -8.57 -0.02 19.51
N LEU A 24 -7.34 0.40 19.18
CA LEU A 24 -6.92 1.81 19.23
C LEU A 24 -7.68 2.71 18.25
N ALA A 25 -8.18 2.15 17.14
CA ALA A 25 -8.97 2.86 16.16
C ALA A 25 -10.48 2.86 16.50
N GLY A 26 -10.90 2.27 17.63
CA GLY A 26 -12.30 2.13 18.00
C GLY A 26 -13.08 1.14 17.12
N LEU A 27 -12.38 0.25 16.40
CA LEU A 27 -12.99 -0.76 15.53
C LEU A 27 -13.23 -2.02 16.34
N GLY A 28 -14.47 -2.24 16.76
CA GLY A 28 -14.88 -3.53 17.33
C GLY A 28 -14.86 -4.66 16.30
N ASP A 29 -14.86 -5.92 16.77
CA ASP A 29 -14.76 -7.14 15.93
C ASP A 29 -15.78 -7.19 14.76
N ARG A 30 -16.93 -6.53 14.94
CA ARG A 30 -18.03 -6.49 13.96
C ARG A 30 -17.66 -5.79 12.65
N GLN A 31 -16.70 -4.86 12.66
CA GLN A 31 -16.32 -4.04 11.49
C GLN A 31 -15.19 -4.66 10.66
N LEU A 32 -14.32 -5.47 11.28
CA LEU A 32 -13.30 -6.25 10.57
C LEU A 32 -13.92 -7.39 9.74
N ALA A 33 -15.06 -7.93 10.19
CA ALA A 33 -15.87 -8.90 9.45
C ALA A 33 -16.81 -8.27 8.40
N ALA A 34 -17.09 -6.96 8.48
CA ALA A 34 -18.14 -6.28 7.69
C ALA A 34 -17.78 -6.00 6.21
N GLY A 35 -16.69 -6.57 5.69
CA GLY A 35 -16.32 -6.44 4.27
C GLY A 35 -17.30 -7.12 3.28
N ASN A 36 -18.36 -7.78 3.78
CA ASN A 36 -19.25 -8.63 2.99
C ASN A 36 -20.73 -8.25 3.01
N ARG A 37 -21.15 -7.16 3.66
CA ARG A 37 -22.54 -6.67 3.54
C ARG A 37 -22.62 -5.55 2.51
N GLN A 38 -22.59 -5.94 1.24
CA GLN A 38 -23.28 -5.19 0.20
C GLN A 38 -24.62 -5.89 -0.05
N SER A 39 -25.64 -5.07 -0.28
CA SER A 39 -27.02 -5.46 -0.56
C SER A 39 -27.88 -5.87 0.64
N GLU A 40 -28.25 -4.88 1.44
CA GLU A 40 -29.68 -4.65 1.67
C GLU A 40 -29.96 -3.19 1.32
N ARG A 41 -30.17 -2.94 0.01
CA ARG A 41 -30.89 -1.75 -0.42
C ARG A 41 -32.34 -1.95 0.02
N SER A 42 -32.69 -1.46 1.20
CA SER A 42 -34.09 -1.18 1.50
C SER A 42 -34.52 -0.04 0.59
N ALA A 43 -35.36 -0.35 -0.38
CA ALA A 43 -36.02 0.64 -1.23
C ALA A 43 -37.04 1.39 -0.37
N CYS A 44 -36.64 2.56 0.11
CA CYS A 44 -37.57 3.58 0.59
C CYS A 44 -37.43 4.73 -0.41
N ASP A 45 -38.29 4.74 -1.43
CA ASP A 45 -38.44 5.87 -2.36
C ASP A 45 -39.10 7.02 -1.58
N GLU A 46 -38.28 7.96 -1.10
CA GLU A 46 -38.71 9.24 -0.54
C GLU A 46 -37.78 10.34 -1.14
N PRO A 47 -38.30 11.35 -1.86
CA PRO A 47 -37.45 12.19 -2.72
C PRO A 47 -36.59 13.23 -1.99
N ASP A 48 -36.85 13.56 -0.72
CA ASP A 48 -36.32 14.78 -0.10
C ASP A 48 -35.52 14.61 1.20
N CYS A 49 -35.05 13.39 1.50
CA CYS A 49 -34.10 13.20 2.61
C CYS A 49 -32.64 13.27 2.10
N PRO A 50 -31.76 14.10 2.70
CA PRO A 50 -30.32 13.95 2.51
C PRO A 50 -29.95 12.53 2.95
N ARG A 51 -29.56 11.69 1.98
CA ARG A 51 -29.14 10.30 2.23
C ARG A 51 -28.17 10.29 3.42
N PRO A 52 -28.33 9.40 4.42
CA PRO A 52 -27.39 9.32 5.52
C PRO A 52 -26.01 9.03 4.91
N THR A 53 -25.13 10.03 4.92
CA THR A 53 -23.73 9.83 4.61
C THR A 53 -23.22 8.84 5.64
N ALA A 54 -23.06 7.59 5.20
CA ALA A 54 -22.56 6.45 5.96
C ALA A 54 -21.71 6.91 7.15
N ASP A 55 -22.16 6.64 8.36
CA ASP A 55 -21.52 6.99 9.64
C ASP A 55 -20.00 7.18 9.49
N CYS A 56 -19.59 8.43 9.28
CA CYS A 56 -18.20 8.75 9.06
C CYS A 56 -17.48 8.46 10.37
N LEU A 57 -16.73 7.37 10.42
CA LEU A 57 -15.90 7.05 11.58
C LEU A 57 -14.87 8.17 11.72
N THR A 58 -15.08 9.11 12.63
CA THR A 58 -14.12 10.18 12.92
C THR A 58 -13.25 9.79 14.10
N LEU A 59 -12.02 10.28 14.12
CA LEU A 59 -11.05 10.01 15.17
C LEU A 59 -10.18 11.26 15.39
N PRO A 60 -9.86 11.63 16.64
CA PRO A 60 -8.95 12.73 16.92
C PRO A 60 -7.63 12.59 16.16
N ARG A 61 -7.14 13.70 15.61
CA ARG A 61 -5.94 13.73 14.75
C ARG A 61 -4.71 13.10 15.40
N HIS A 62 -4.52 13.30 16.70
CA HIS A 62 -3.40 12.72 17.42
C HIS A 62 -3.47 11.19 17.46
N LEU A 63 -4.65 10.61 17.73
CA LEU A 63 -4.88 9.16 17.68
C LEU A 63 -4.71 8.63 16.25
N HIS A 64 -5.23 9.35 15.24
CA HIS A 64 -5.18 8.91 13.85
C HIS A 64 -3.72 8.79 13.40
N ARG A 65 -2.89 9.77 13.79
CA ARG A 65 -1.45 9.76 13.56
C ARG A 65 -0.74 8.67 14.36
N ALA A 66 -1.15 8.40 15.58
CA ALA A 66 -0.57 7.32 16.41
C ALA A 66 -0.81 5.95 15.76
N VAL A 67 -2.05 5.65 15.36
CA VAL A 67 -2.39 4.41 14.66
C VAL A 67 -1.64 4.31 13.34
N LEU A 68 -1.58 5.39 12.54
CA LEU A 68 -0.83 5.38 11.29
C LEU A 68 0.67 5.10 11.45
N ARG A 69 1.29 5.56 12.55
CA ARG A 69 2.71 5.33 12.83
C ARG A 69 3.01 3.84 13.07
N LEU A 70 2.05 3.08 13.60
CA LEU A 70 2.17 1.65 13.83
C LEU A 70 1.65 0.81 12.65
N LEU A 71 0.64 1.30 11.94
CA LEU A 71 0.10 0.64 10.75
C LEU A 71 1.12 0.63 9.60
N HIS A 72 1.90 1.70 9.43
CA HIS A 72 2.90 1.75 8.36
C HIS A 72 3.98 0.65 8.44
N PRO A 73 4.65 0.42 9.59
CA PRO A 73 5.56 -0.72 9.73
C PRO A 73 4.83 -2.07 9.65
N ALA A 74 3.59 -2.18 10.11
CA ALA A 74 2.81 -3.41 9.98
C ALA A 74 2.51 -3.76 8.51
N GLU A 75 2.08 -2.79 7.71
CA GLU A 75 1.90 -2.97 6.26
C GLU A 75 3.22 -3.33 5.57
N ALA A 76 4.33 -2.71 5.99
CA ALA A 76 5.65 -3.01 5.47
C ALA A 76 6.09 -4.44 5.78
N ALA A 77 5.83 -4.91 7.01
CA ALA A 77 6.14 -6.26 7.46
C ALA A 77 5.30 -7.30 6.71
N ALA A 78 3.99 -7.06 6.55
CA ALA A 78 3.12 -7.95 5.81
C ALA A 78 3.52 -8.07 4.32
N ARG A 79 3.96 -6.99 3.67
CA ARG A 79 4.52 -7.09 2.29
C ARG A 79 5.74 -7.99 2.22
N ARG A 80 6.66 -7.85 3.18
CA ARG A 80 7.86 -8.69 3.26
C ARG A 80 7.49 -10.15 3.51
N LEU A 81 6.51 -10.38 4.37
CA LEU A 81 5.97 -11.73 4.61
C LEU A 81 5.33 -12.34 3.35
N ILE A 82 4.61 -11.55 2.55
CA ILE A 82 4.07 -11.99 1.25
C ILE A 82 5.21 -12.40 0.29
N ILE A 83 6.32 -11.66 0.29
CA ILE A 83 7.49 -11.98 -0.53
C ILE A 83 8.13 -13.30 -0.08
N VAL A 84 8.31 -13.48 1.23
CA VAL A 84 8.84 -14.73 1.81
C VAL A 84 7.92 -15.91 1.45
N ALA A 85 6.61 -15.75 1.60
CA ALA A 85 5.63 -16.78 1.25
C ALA A 85 5.55 -17.08 -0.26
N ALA A 86 6.00 -16.15 -1.11
CA ALA A 86 6.01 -16.32 -2.55
C ALA A 86 7.32 -16.93 -3.10
N LYS A 87 8.31 -17.17 -2.24
CA LYS A 87 9.64 -17.67 -2.63
C LYS A 87 9.57 -18.94 -3.47
N ASP A 88 8.81 -19.92 -3.01
CA ASP A 88 8.73 -21.25 -3.61
C ASP A 88 7.51 -21.40 -4.54
N ILE A 89 6.86 -20.29 -4.92
CA ILE A 89 5.73 -20.28 -5.85
C ILE A 89 6.24 -20.04 -7.27
N GLU A 90 6.39 -21.13 -8.02
CA GLU A 90 6.64 -21.07 -9.44
C GLU A 90 5.34 -20.83 -10.20
N ILE A 91 5.31 -19.78 -11.01
CA ILE A 91 4.18 -19.49 -11.90
C ILE A 91 4.73 -19.48 -13.31
N PRO A 92 4.21 -20.35 -14.20
CA PRO A 92 4.67 -20.36 -15.58
C PRO A 92 4.44 -18.98 -16.21
N PRO A 93 5.35 -18.51 -17.08
CA PRO A 93 5.17 -17.24 -17.77
C PRO A 93 3.84 -17.27 -18.51
N VAL A 94 2.93 -16.38 -18.15
CA VAL A 94 1.64 -16.27 -18.82
C VAL A 94 1.94 -15.67 -20.19
N SER A 95 1.86 -16.48 -21.26
CA SER A 95 1.87 -15.97 -22.62
C SER A 95 0.82 -14.85 -22.71
N SER A 96 1.25 -13.63 -23.03
CA SER A 96 0.40 -12.44 -23.01
C SER A 96 -1.00 -12.76 -23.55
N PRO A 97 -2.07 -12.55 -22.77
CA PRO A 97 -3.40 -12.81 -23.27
C PRO A 97 -3.62 -11.91 -24.47
N HIS A 98 -3.96 -12.54 -25.60
CA HIS A 98 -4.41 -11.87 -26.81
C HIS A 98 -5.37 -10.76 -26.39
N ARG A 99 -5.10 -9.54 -26.85
CA ARG A 99 -5.65 -8.27 -26.38
C ARG A 99 -7.19 -8.28 -26.40
N VAL A 100 -7.83 -8.87 -25.39
CA VAL A 100 -9.29 -8.86 -25.28
C VAL A 100 -9.69 -7.40 -25.16
N ARG A 101 -10.58 -6.97 -26.07
CA ARG A 101 -11.01 -5.59 -26.25
C ARG A 101 -11.24 -4.92 -24.89
N ARG A 102 -10.41 -3.92 -24.62
CA ARG A 102 -10.26 -3.14 -23.36
C ARG A 102 -11.59 -2.59 -22.78
N GLY A 103 -12.68 -2.62 -23.53
CA GLY A 103 -13.99 -2.10 -23.14
C GLY A 103 -14.84 -3.03 -22.28
N GLU A 104 -14.67 -4.35 -22.37
CA GLU A 104 -15.60 -5.32 -21.76
C GLU A 104 -15.20 -5.67 -20.31
N VAL A 105 -13.92 -5.96 -20.08
CA VAL A 105 -13.33 -6.14 -18.74
C VAL A 105 -13.41 -4.85 -17.88
N ALA A 106 -13.29 -3.68 -18.50
CA ALA A 106 -13.44 -2.39 -17.80
C ALA A 106 -14.90 -2.13 -17.35
N ARG A 107 -15.90 -2.67 -18.08
CA ARG A 107 -17.31 -2.60 -17.68
C ARG A 107 -17.65 -3.59 -16.57
N ALA A 108 -17.08 -4.81 -16.59
CA ALA A 108 -17.26 -5.79 -15.51
C ALA A 108 -16.63 -5.33 -14.17
N ALA A 109 -15.44 -4.73 -14.21
CA ALA A 109 -14.78 -4.18 -13.01
C ALA A 109 -15.47 -2.94 -12.42
N ARG A 110 -16.31 -2.23 -13.21
CA ARG A 110 -17.12 -1.10 -12.73
C ARG A 110 -18.46 -1.55 -12.14
N ARG A 111 -18.96 -2.74 -12.51
CA ARG A 111 -20.26 -3.29 -12.07
C ARG A 111 -20.19 -4.03 -10.73
N SER A 112 -19.01 -4.48 -10.30
CA SER A 112 -18.78 -5.11 -8.99
C SER A 112 -18.64 -4.06 -7.88
N GLY A 113 -19.74 -3.37 -7.58
CA GLY A 113 -19.86 -2.30 -6.59
C GLY A 113 -18.90 -2.40 -5.39
N GLY A 114 -18.30 -1.28 -5.03
CA GLY A 114 -17.36 -1.14 -3.91
C GLY A 114 -15.95 -1.64 -4.22
N LYS A 115 -15.06 -0.69 -4.55
CA LYS A 115 -13.62 -0.94 -4.65
C LYS A 115 -13.11 -1.36 -3.26
N GLN A 116 -13.13 -2.66 -2.98
CA GLN A 116 -12.43 -3.22 -1.82
C GLN A 116 -10.97 -2.76 -1.90
N THR A 117 -10.50 -2.05 -0.89
CA THR A 117 -9.09 -1.64 -0.84
C THR A 117 -8.29 -2.92 -0.68
N ALA A 118 -7.58 -3.34 -1.73
CA ALA A 118 -6.64 -4.44 -1.66
C ALA A 118 -5.31 -3.93 -1.08
N MET A 119 -4.60 -4.80 -0.36
CA MET A 119 -3.28 -4.45 0.14
C MET A 119 -2.32 -4.16 -1.03
N PRO A 120 -1.56 -3.05 -1.01
CA PRO A 120 -0.55 -2.79 -2.03
C PRO A 120 0.62 -3.77 -1.88
N LEU A 121 1.02 -4.43 -2.97
CA LEU A 121 2.12 -5.40 -2.96
C LEU A 121 3.50 -4.76 -2.77
N PHE A 122 3.66 -3.48 -3.12
CA PHE A 122 4.96 -2.80 -3.14
C PHE A 122 5.05 -1.72 -2.07
N ASP A 123 6.26 -1.47 -1.60
CA ASP A 123 6.56 -0.35 -0.71
C ASP A 123 6.25 0.98 -1.41
N PRO A 124 5.47 1.90 -0.82
CA PRO A 124 5.26 3.21 -1.42
C PRO A 124 6.62 3.92 -1.52
N LEU A 125 6.92 4.45 -2.71
CA LEU A 125 8.12 5.27 -2.92
C LEU A 125 8.15 6.40 -1.88
N ARG A 126 9.34 6.72 -1.37
CA ARG A 126 9.51 7.83 -0.42
C ARG A 126 8.99 9.09 -1.11
N ARG A 127 7.81 9.58 -0.71
CA ARG A 127 7.45 10.96 -1.04
C ARG A 127 8.43 11.81 -0.26
N SER A 128 9.29 12.54 -0.96
CA SER A 128 10.17 13.51 -0.33
C SER A 128 9.30 14.40 0.58
N PRO A 129 9.70 14.64 1.85
CA PRO A 129 8.94 15.48 2.75
C PRO A 129 8.67 16.87 2.13
N ASP A 130 9.59 17.34 1.28
CA ASP A 130 9.43 18.51 0.43
C ASP A 130 8.10 18.54 -0.33
N GLN A 131 7.66 17.45 -0.96
CA GLN A 131 6.43 17.48 -1.76
C GLN A 131 5.14 17.70 -0.95
N ARG A 132 5.18 17.51 0.38
CA ARG A 132 4.07 17.79 1.29
C ARG A 132 4.17 19.18 1.92
N CYS A 133 5.38 19.65 2.23
CA CYS A 133 5.59 21.01 2.73
C CYS A 133 5.38 22.07 1.64
N LEU A 134 5.75 21.77 0.39
CA LEU A 134 5.70 22.74 -0.71
C LEU A 134 4.29 23.07 -1.21
N ARG A 135 3.27 22.25 -0.90
CA ARG A 135 1.90 22.47 -1.42
C ARG A 135 1.04 23.39 -0.55
N ALA A 136 1.38 23.58 0.71
CA ALA A 136 0.58 24.39 1.63
C ALA A 136 1.01 25.87 1.68
N SER A 137 2.21 26.21 1.20
CA SER A 137 2.80 27.53 1.48
C SER A 137 3.17 28.34 0.24
N ALA A 138 3.27 27.74 -0.95
CA ALA A 138 3.78 28.45 -2.13
C ALA A 138 2.78 29.46 -2.75
N THR A 139 1.50 29.36 -2.41
CA THR A 139 0.43 30.20 -2.97
C THR A 139 0.02 31.35 -2.04
N ALA A 140 0.30 31.24 -0.73
CA ALA A 140 -0.23 32.16 0.28
C ALA A 140 0.63 33.41 0.52
N MET A 141 1.89 33.42 0.07
CA MET A 141 2.77 34.59 0.23
C MET A 141 3.45 34.94 -1.10
N PRO A 142 3.48 36.23 -1.50
CA PRO A 142 4.27 36.62 -2.65
C PRO A 142 5.75 36.33 -2.36
N ARG A 143 6.46 35.80 -3.36
CA ARG A 143 7.91 35.49 -3.27
C ARG A 143 8.79 36.73 -3.06
N ILE A 144 8.20 37.92 -3.22
CA ILE A 144 8.82 39.23 -2.99
C ILE A 144 7.85 40.04 -2.13
N SER A 145 8.27 40.41 -0.92
CA SER A 145 7.51 41.28 -0.02
C SER A 145 8.27 42.58 0.19
N ILE A 146 7.65 43.72 -0.16
CA ILE A 146 8.19 45.05 0.14
C ILE A 146 7.62 45.48 1.50
N PRO A 147 8.46 45.76 2.53
CA PRO A 147 8.00 46.24 3.83
C PRO A 147 7.12 47.49 3.67
N GLY A 148 5.92 47.48 4.27
CA GLY A 148 4.98 48.60 4.20
C GLY A 148 4.07 48.65 2.96
N TRP A 149 4.34 47.85 1.92
CA TRP A 149 3.49 47.78 0.72
C TRP A 149 2.67 46.50 0.64
N ASN A 150 3.25 45.37 1.07
CA ASN A 150 2.58 44.08 1.08
C ASN A 150 2.24 43.70 2.52
N VAL A 151 0.94 43.54 2.83
CA VAL A 151 0.51 42.91 4.09
C VAL A 151 0.58 41.39 3.89
N PRO A 152 1.39 40.65 4.67
CA PRO A 152 1.42 39.20 4.61
C PRO A 152 0.01 38.64 4.85
N ALA A 153 -0.47 37.76 3.96
CA ALA A 153 -1.70 37.03 4.26
C ALA A 153 -1.50 36.22 5.55
N PRO A 154 -2.50 36.17 6.45
CA PRO A 154 -2.40 35.39 7.67
C PRO A 154 -2.12 33.93 7.30
N LEU A 155 -1.08 33.36 7.91
CA LEU A 155 -0.80 31.94 7.76
C LEU A 155 -2.01 31.15 8.27
N PRO A 156 -2.40 30.05 7.60
CA PRO A 156 -3.45 29.20 8.10
C PRO A 156 -3.09 28.72 9.51
N VAL A 157 -4.05 28.80 10.44
CA VAL A 157 -3.88 28.30 11.80
C VAL A 157 -3.45 26.83 11.72
N PRO A 158 -2.38 26.43 12.42
CA PRO A 158 -1.97 25.04 12.43
C PRO A 158 -3.12 24.19 13.00
N PRO A 159 -3.44 23.06 12.37
CA PRO A 159 -4.55 22.23 12.82
C PRO A 159 -4.30 21.69 14.23
N SER A 160 -5.35 21.66 15.06
CA SER A 160 -5.29 21.20 16.44
C SER A 160 -5.05 19.68 16.52
N PRO A 161 -4.36 19.18 17.56
CA PRO A 161 -4.21 17.75 17.82
C PRO A 161 -5.54 17.01 17.99
N ASP A 162 -6.59 17.72 18.43
CA ASP A 162 -7.91 17.15 18.72
C ASP A 162 -8.92 17.33 17.59
N ASP A 163 -8.50 17.95 16.48
CA ASP A 163 -9.32 18.04 15.28
C ASP A 163 -9.76 16.63 14.85
N GLU A 164 -11.05 16.46 14.65
CA GLU A 164 -11.60 15.22 14.10
C GLU A 164 -11.16 15.01 12.65
N ILE A 165 -10.74 13.78 12.36
CA ILE A 165 -10.36 13.36 11.01
C ILE A 165 -11.20 12.15 10.62
N ASP A 166 -11.68 12.16 9.38
CA ASP A 166 -12.26 10.99 8.73
C ASP A 166 -11.29 9.79 8.75
N ALA A 167 -11.65 8.76 9.50
CA ALA A 167 -10.90 7.53 9.67
C ALA A 167 -11.35 6.42 8.70
N THR A 168 -12.33 6.64 7.82
CA THR A 168 -12.81 5.61 6.87
C THR A 168 -11.68 4.98 6.06
N ARG A 169 -10.72 5.78 5.59
CA ARG A 169 -9.56 5.27 4.85
C ARG A 169 -8.62 4.46 5.75
N LEU A 170 -8.50 4.82 7.02
CA LEU A 170 -7.71 4.08 7.99
C LEU A 170 -8.32 2.70 8.23
N THR A 171 -9.63 2.63 8.42
CA THR A 171 -10.35 1.36 8.65
C THR A 171 -10.25 0.44 7.44
N LEU A 172 -10.43 0.97 6.22
CA LEU A 172 -10.27 0.20 4.98
C LEU A 172 -8.87 -0.38 4.83
N ARG A 173 -7.83 0.32 5.29
CA ARG A 173 -6.44 -0.18 5.28
C ARG A 173 -6.21 -1.27 6.31
N ILE A 174 -6.73 -1.11 7.53
CA ILE A 174 -6.69 -2.13 8.58
C ILE A 174 -7.40 -3.40 8.08
N ALA A 175 -8.60 -3.26 7.48
CA ALA A 175 -9.33 -4.38 6.90
C ALA A 175 -8.64 -5.01 5.68
N ALA A 176 -7.92 -4.23 4.88
CA ALA A 176 -7.10 -4.77 3.78
C ALA A 176 -5.93 -5.60 4.31
N LEU A 177 -5.27 -5.13 5.38
CA LEU A 177 -4.19 -5.85 6.05
C LEU A 177 -4.71 -7.14 6.71
N ALA A 178 -5.88 -7.09 7.37
CA ALA A 178 -6.55 -8.26 7.92
C ALA A 178 -6.73 -9.36 6.87
N ARG A 179 -7.41 -9.02 5.76
CA ARG A 179 -7.69 -9.95 4.66
C ARG A 179 -6.42 -10.52 4.02
N ALA A 180 -5.37 -9.72 3.88
CA ALA A 180 -4.08 -10.17 3.37
C ALA A 180 -3.39 -11.17 4.31
N LEU A 181 -3.52 -10.97 5.63
CA LEU A 181 -3.00 -11.91 6.63
C LEU A 181 -3.89 -13.15 6.77
N ASP A 182 -5.19 -13.06 6.51
CA ASP A 182 -6.09 -14.22 6.52
C ASP A 182 -5.90 -15.13 5.30
N ASP A 183 -5.63 -14.54 4.13
CA ASP A 183 -5.37 -15.27 2.88
C ASP A 183 -3.98 -14.93 2.30
N LEU A 184 -2.95 -15.24 3.09
CA LEU A 184 -1.55 -15.02 2.71
C LEU A 184 -1.16 -15.75 1.42
N PRO A 185 -1.56 -17.03 1.19
CA PRO A 185 -1.21 -17.74 -0.04
C PRO A 185 -1.78 -17.07 -1.31
N ARG A 186 -2.97 -16.46 -1.25
CA ARG A 186 -3.53 -15.72 -2.39
C ARG A 186 -2.70 -14.50 -2.75
N GLU A 187 -2.28 -13.72 -1.76
CA GLU A 187 -1.42 -12.55 -2.00
C GLU A 187 -0.02 -12.97 -2.48
N ALA A 188 0.52 -14.08 -1.97
CA ALA A 188 1.79 -14.65 -2.44
C ALA A 188 1.71 -15.06 -3.93
N ARG A 189 0.65 -15.74 -4.35
CA ARG A 189 0.41 -16.04 -5.78
C ARG A 189 0.26 -14.77 -6.62
N ARG A 190 -0.43 -13.74 -6.10
CA ARG A 190 -0.58 -12.45 -6.78
C ARG A 190 0.79 -11.78 -6.99
N PHE A 191 1.68 -11.87 -6.01
CA PHE A 191 3.06 -11.41 -6.12
C PHE A 191 3.88 -12.22 -7.14
N ALA A 192 3.82 -13.55 -7.06
CA ALA A 192 4.51 -14.43 -8.01
C ALA A 192 4.05 -14.21 -9.46
N ARG A 193 2.75 -13.95 -9.70
CA ARG A 193 2.22 -13.60 -11.03
C ARG A 193 2.81 -12.30 -11.55
N TRP A 194 2.99 -11.33 -10.67
CA TRP A 194 3.66 -10.08 -11.03
C TRP A 194 5.15 -10.32 -11.34
N ARG A 195 5.85 -11.14 -10.54
CA ARG A 195 7.25 -11.51 -10.78
C ARG A 195 7.43 -12.21 -12.14
N ALA A 196 6.54 -13.15 -12.47
CA ALA A 196 6.55 -13.88 -13.75
C ALA A 196 6.34 -12.95 -14.97
N ARG A 197 5.43 -11.96 -14.88
CA ARG A 197 5.28 -10.92 -15.92
C ARG A 197 6.53 -10.06 -16.08
N GLY A 198 7.27 -9.86 -15.00
CA GLY A 198 8.55 -9.16 -15.05
C GLY A 198 9.64 -9.97 -15.71
N ALA A 199 9.64 -11.31 -15.55
CA ALA A 199 10.66 -12.20 -16.11
C ALA A 199 10.60 -12.32 -17.63
N GLU A 200 9.42 -12.10 -18.25
CA GLU A 200 9.23 -12.17 -19.70
C GLU A 200 10.18 -11.17 -20.42
N PRO A 201 11.09 -11.65 -21.29
CA PRO A 201 11.87 -10.75 -22.14
C PRO A 201 10.91 -9.95 -23.04
N PRO A 202 11.21 -8.68 -23.37
CA PRO A 202 10.37 -7.90 -24.27
C PRO A 202 10.16 -8.69 -25.56
N SER A 203 8.91 -9.06 -25.84
CA SER A 203 8.56 -9.82 -27.04
C SER A 203 9.16 -9.12 -28.26
N PRO A 204 9.93 -9.82 -29.12
CA PRO A 204 10.39 -9.23 -30.37
C PRO A 204 9.15 -8.84 -31.16
N LEU A 205 9.05 -7.56 -31.53
CA LEU A 205 8.02 -7.05 -32.40
C LEU A 205 7.99 -7.93 -33.66
N ARG A 206 6.92 -8.71 -33.82
CA ARG A 206 6.72 -9.56 -34.99
C ARG A 206 6.14 -8.70 -36.10
N GLY A 207 7.02 -8.08 -36.87
CA GLY A 207 6.72 -7.36 -38.09
C GLY A 207 7.97 -7.35 -38.96
N SER A 208 7.82 -7.63 -40.25
CA SER A 208 8.84 -7.76 -41.29
C SER A 208 9.66 -6.49 -41.57
N GLU A 209 9.70 -5.52 -40.65
CA GLU A 209 10.40 -4.24 -40.77
C GLU A 209 11.66 -4.15 -39.89
N ALA A 210 11.94 -5.19 -39.08
CA ALA A 210 13.06 -5.21 -38.12
C ALA A 210 14.47 -5.34 -38.76
N ARG A 211 14.60 -5.24 -40.10
CA ARG A 211 15.91 -5.25 -40.78
C ARG A 211 16.50 -3.86 -41.04
N GLN A 212 15.77 -2.77 -40.77
CA GLN A 212 16.26 -1.40 -41.06
C GLN A 212 16.09 -0.39 -39.91
N ALA A 213 15.84 -0.84 -38.68
CA ALA A 213 15.89 0.08 -37.54
C ALA A 213 17.37 0.32 -37.14
N PRO A 214 17.84 1.57 -37.08
CA PRO A 214 19.18 1.86 -36.57
C PRO A 214 19.29 1.33 -35.13
N ARG A 215 20.45 0.76 -34.80
CA ARG A 215 20.78 0.33 -33.43
C ARG A 215 20.35 1.45 -32.47
N PRO A 216 19.61 1.15 -31.39
CA PRO A 216 19.29 2.18 -30.42
C PRO A 216 20.59 2.59 -29.76
N GLU A 217 21.11 3.74 -30.21
CA GLU A 217 22.11 4.49 -29.48
C GLU A 217 21.57 4.73 -28.06
N ARG A 218 22.45 4.50 -27.08
CA ARG A 218 22.32 4.82 -25.66
C ARG A 218 21.06 5.62 -25.29
N GLY A 219 20.08 4.97 -24.65
CA GLY A 219 19.01 5.71 -23.96
C GLY A 219 17.61 5.10 -23.96
N GLY A 220 17.42 3.86 -24.42
CA GLY A 220 16.13 3.18 -24.31
C GLY A 220 15.81 2.78 -22.88
N TYR A 221 15.07 3.61 -22.13
CA TYR A 221 14.52 3.28 -20.82
C TYR A 221 13.42 2.23 -20.95
N GLY A 222 13.78 1.01 -21.35
CA GLY A 222 12.92 -0.15 -21.23
C GLY A 222 12.53 -0.26 -19.76
N THR A 223 11.28 0.10 -19.48
CA THR A 223 10.59 0.08 -18.17
C THR A 223 11.44 -0.56 -17.07
N ARG A 224 12.24 0.26 -16.38
CA ARG A 224 13.03 -0.17 -15.23
C ARG A 224 12.08 -0.91 -14.29
N ARG A 225 12.30 -2.21 -14.17
CA ARG A 225 11.53 -3.14 -13.33
C ARG A 225 11.48 -2.55 -11.92
N ILE A 226 10.27 -2.22 -11.45
CA ILE A 226 10.08 -1.68 -10.10
C ILE A 226 10.49 -2.80 -9.14
N TRP A 227 11.59 -2.61 -8.42
CA TRP A 227 12.01 -3.54 -7.36
C TRP A 227 10.89 -3.66 -6.31
N PRO A 228 10.55 -4.88 -5.85
CA PRO A 228 9.38 -5.10 -4.99
C PRO A 228 9.55 -4.49 -3.59
N LEU A 229 10.80 -4.49 -3.10
CA LEU A 229 11.21 -3.83 -1.89
C LEU A 229 11.94 -2.53 -2.22
N ARG A 230 11.82 -1.55 -1.33
CA ARG A 230 12.69 -0.38 -1.38
C ARG A 230 14.12 -0.81 -1.02
N LEU A 231 15.09 -0.41 -1.84
CA LEU A 231 16.50 -0.58 -1.53
C LEU A 231 16.82 0.21 -0.25
N GLY A 232 17.49 -0.46 0.70
CA GLY A 232 17.77 0.07 2.03
C GLY A 232 16.62 -0.16 3.02
N ARG A 233 16.42 0.80 3.93
CA ARG A 233 15.56 0.62 5.11
C ARG A 233 14.06 0.50 4.74
N PRO A 234 13.31 -0.42 5.39
CA PRO A 234 11.87 -0.50 5.27
C PRO A 234 11.14 0.79 5.61
N PRO A 235 9.97 1.04 5.00
CA PRO A 235 9.03 2.02 5.52
C PRO A 235 8.65 1.67 6.97
N GLY A 236 8.84 2.62 7.90
CA GLY A 236 8.53 2.42 9.32
C GLY A 236 9.63 1.74 10.13
N GLN A 237 10.78 1.41 9.52
CA GLN A 237 11.95 0.95 10.28
C GLN A 237 12.48 2.07 11.18
N ARG A 238 12.82 1.72 12.41
CA ARG A 238 13.41 2.67 13.35
C ARG A 238 14.92 2.81 13.10
N LEU A 239 15.44 4.02 13.34
CA LEU A 239 16.88 4.19 13.42
C LEU A 239 17.38 3.59 14.74
N PRO A 240 18.57 2.95 14.75
CA PRO A 240 19.20 2.46 15.98
C PRO A 240 19.37 3.56 17.03
N THR A 241 19.57 4.81 16.60
CA THR A 241 19.73 6.00 17.45
C THR A 241 18.42 6.61 17.95
N SER A 242 17.27 6.00 17.63
CA SER A 242 15.97 6.59 17.93
C SER A 242 15.61 6.44 19.41
N ARG A 243 15.41 7.57 20.10
CA ARG A 243 15.02 7.63 21.53
C ARG A 243 13.56 7.28 21.84
N ARG A 244 12.74 6.99 20.83
CA ARG A 244 11.31 6.63 21.03
C ARG A 244 11.18 5.20 21.62
N PRO A 245 10.08 4.89 22.31
CA PRO A 245 9.81 3.51 22.73
C PRO A 245 9.70 2.58 21.50
N ALA A 246 10.31 1.40 21.58
CA ALA A 246 10.20 0.37 20.54
C ALA A 246 8.94 -0.46 20.78
N HIS A 247 8.01 -0.40 19.84
CA HIS A 247 6.90 -1.35 19.78
C HIS A 247 7.34 -2.66 19.13
N THR A 248 6.71 -3.78 19.51
CA THR A 248 6.94 -5.12 18.96
C THR A 248 6.93 -5.18 17.44
N ILE A 249 6.10 -4.33 16.80
CA ILE A 249 6.01 -4.26 15.34
C ILE A 249 7.31 -3.87 14.64
N HIS A 250 8.18 -3.11 15.30
CA HIS A 250 9.45 -2.69 14.73
C HIS A 250 10.46 -3.85 14.72
N GLN A 251 10.49 -4.65 15.78
CA GLN A 251 11.31 -5.87 15.84
C GLN A 251 10.84 -6.89 14.79
N LEU A 252 9.52 -7.13 14.71
CA LEU A 252 8.95 -8.00 13.68
C LEU A 252 9.30 -7.54 12.26
N LEU A 253 9.24 -6.22 12.01
CA LEU A 253 9.60 -5.67 10.72
C LEU A 253 11.08 -5.91 10.38
N ASP A 254 11.98 -5.77 11.35
CA ASP A 254 13.41 -6.00 11.16
C ASP A 254 13.70 -7.47 10.84
N ASP A 255 13.11 -8.40 11.58
CA ASP A 255 13.27 -9.84 11.37
C ASP A 255 12.76 -10.28 9.98
N ILE A 256 11.51 -9.92 9.66
CA ILE A 256 10.87 -10.30 8.40
C ILE A 256 11.57 -9.61 7.21
N HIS A 257 12.17 -8.44 7.42
CA HIS A 257 12.92 -7.76 6.37
C HIS A 257 14.18 -8.53 5.96
N GLY A 258 14.93 -9.08 6.91
CA GLY A 258 16.06 -9.97 6.62
C GLY A 258 15.60 -11.20 5.83
N LEU A 259 14.54 -11.86 6.31
CA LEU A 259 13.96 -13.03 5.64
C LEU A 259 13.52 -12.74 4.19
N ALA A 260 12.92 -11.57 3.95
CA ALA A 260 12.46 -11.20 2.62
C ALA A 260 13.61 -10.92 1.64
N PHE A 261 14.75 -10.45 2.12
CA PHE A 261 15.95 -10.34 1.28
C PHE A 261 16.52 -11.70 0.94
N TRP A 262 16.67 -12.59 1.93
CA TRP A 262 17.08 -13.99 1.69
C TRP A 262 16.12 -14.74 0.75
N ALA A 263 14.82 -14.44 0.78
CA ALA A 263 13.85 -15.03 -0.14
C ALA A 263 13.95 -14.47 -1.58
N LEU A 264 14.52 -13.28 -1.77
CA LEU A 264 14.71 -12.67 -3.08
C LEU A 264 16.08 -12.97 -3.69
N GLU A 265 17.09 -13.24 -2.87
CA GLU A 265 18.37 -13.79 -3.31
C GLU A 265 18.10 -15.09 -4.09
N ALA A 266 18.68 -15.20 -5.28
CA ALA A 266 18.53 -16.39 -6.10
C ALA A 266 19.06 -17.59 -5.30
N PRO A 267 18.39 -18.75 -5.30
CA PRO A 267 18.97 -19.94 -4.71
C PRO A 267 20.33 -20.18 -5.39
N ASP A 268 21.38 -20.37 -4.60
CA ASP A 268 22.70 -20.73 -5.10
C ASP A 268 22.54 -21.95 -6.00
N THR A 269 22.60 -21.73 -7.31
CA THR A 269 22.71 -22.80 -8.30
C THR A 269 24.12 -23.34 -8.17
N SER A 270 24.27 -24.36 -7.32
CA SER A 270 25.45 -25.25 -7.28
C SER A 270 25.30 -26.34 -8.33
#